data_AF-A0AAD5QPQ9-F1
#
_entry.id   AF-A0AAD5QPQ9-F1
#
_cell.length_a   1.000
_cell.length_b   1.000
_cell.length_c   1.000
_cell.angle_alpha   90.00
_cell.angle_beta   90.00
_cell.angle_gamma   90.00
#
_symmetry.space_group_name_H-M   'P 1'
#
loop_
_entity.id
_entity.type
_entity.pdbx_description
1 polymer ?
#
loop_
_entity_poly.entity_id
_entity_poly.type
_entity_poly.pdbx_seq_one_letter_code
_entity_poly.pdbx_strand_id
1 'polypeptide(L)'
;MLLAESTMLEVTVRLNTCSGMLGSLSQRLVAHPAYLQACRFVRARWERGFYKDLYHRRQLIGADPLMHRSSYPNWNYDAEVYAFSHRINASDVPPETLVNALTTESYFERADIAEGACDAALSHTDVASNSNAKLIEKGRGELLRIVVSYLRCQLPLAPEEFIQAVAKELCSEQQLSNIAKHLGIDVLMRTGEHPPSSSSIANAFCALLAALGEKHAKTLVIDIVIPQIIDIDFADVYPLRQPLAVLTDLLVGQGAKEIEPRILRSAGTISAQPVYVVGIYKDKSELVGQSAGETLEVAVDMAAREGLLRLWKVTIDRIFSFGQNAADASFEKFLTENYYLKDRCKPSTDTSVLSVLENEPLNIVEVAMRFRKRVESVVGHSYTKRLRHKFSRGSLAKRSFRYLVKPKVYTVS
;
A
#
# COMPACT_ATOMS: atom_id res chain seq x y z
N MET A 1 -23.19 -26.99 79.93
CA MET A 1 -22.35 -28.06 80.53
C MET A 1 -20.91 -27.58 80.54
N LEU A 2 -20.43 -27.28 81.74
CA LEU A 2 -19.05 -27.38 82.28
C LEU A 2 -17.88 -27.38 81.25
N LEU A 3 -17.06 -26.31 81.23
CA LEU A 3 -15.72 -26.17 81.89
C LEU A 3 -14.58 -26.69 80.99
N ALA A 4 -13.70 -25.82 80.49
CA ALA A 4 -12.41 -25.38 81.09
C ALA A 4 -11.24 -26.17 80.45
N GLU A 5 -10.01 -25.71 80.22
CA GLU A 5 -9.20 -24.48 80.38
C GLU A 5 -7.89 -24.79 79.62
N SER A 6 -7.21 -23.87 78.91
CA SER A 6 -6.13 -23.01 79.43
C SER A 6 -5.57 -22.24 78.21
N THR A 7 -5.59 -20.89 78.09
CA THR A 7 -4.82 -19.83 78.78
C THR A 7 -3.32 -20.15 78.81
N MET A 8 -2.42 -19.38 78.20
CA MET A 8 -2.02 -17.98 78.47
C MET A 8 -1.00 -17.57 77.37
N LEU A 9 -0.63 -16.32 77.11
CA LEU A 9 -1.21 -14.98 77.22
C LEU A 9 -0.14 -14.09 76.55
N GLU A 10 -0.57 -13.01 75.90
CA GLU A 10 0.28 -11.90 75.46
C GLU A 10 1.14 -11.35 76.61
N VAL A 11 2.18 -10.56 76.30
CA VAL A 11 2.23 -9.14 76.66
C VAL A 11 3.47 -8.48 76.06
N THR A 12 3.23 -7.24 75.66
CA THR A 12 4.00 -6.23 74.96
C THR A 12 5.07 -5.51 75.82
N VAL A 13 5.77 -4.61 75.12
CA VAL A 13 6.38 -3.33 75.58
C VAL A 13 7.86 -3.36 76.01
N ARG A 14 8.74 -2.68 75.25
CA ARG A 14 9.33 -1.36 75.61
C ARG A 14 10.53 -0.98 74.71
N LEU A 15 10.45 0.23 74.15
CA LEU A 15 11.57 1.04 73.70
C LEU A 15 12.43 1.44 74.90
N ASN A 16 13.76 1.43 74.74
CA ASN A 16 14.65 2.35 75.45
C ASN A 16 15.91 2.59 74.64
N THR A 17 16.19 3.88 74.43
CA THR A 17 17.46 4.47 74.03
C THR A 17 18.48 4.36 75.17
N CYS A 18 19.77 4.24 74.86
CA CYS A 18 20.82 5.03 75.52
C CYS A 18 22.20 4.89 74.85
N SER A 19 22.86 6.04 74.81
CA SER A 19 24.21 6.37 74.36
C SER A 19 25.30 5.71 75.21
N GLY A 20 26.46 5.41 74.61
CA GLY A 20 27.66 5.09 75.38
C GLY A 20 28.89 4.63 74.58
N MET A 21 29.86 5.55 74.48
CA MET A 21 31.30 5.36 74.32
C MET A 21 31.95 5.13 72.94
N LEU A 22 32.69 6.18 72.56
CA LEU A 22 33.84 6.20 71.68
C LEU A 22 34.92 5.19 72.12
N GLY A 23 35.45 4.44 71.17
CA GLY A 23 36.64 3.61 71.34
C GLY A 23 37.11 3.05 70.00
N SER A 24 38.07 3.72 69.37
CA SER A 24 38.80 3.21 68.22
C SER A 24 39.52 1.90 68.58
N LEU A 25 39.44 0.88 67.73
CA LEU A 25 40.55 -0.01 67.38
C LEU A 25 40.12 -0.98 66.27
N SER A 26 40.77 -0.81 65.12
CA SER A 26 40.81 -1.75 64.00
C SER A 26 41.32 -3.12 64.48
N GLN A 27 40.59 -4.20 64.18
CA GLN A 27 41.18 -5.53 64.04
C GLN A 27 40.28 -6.51 63.25
N ARG A 28 40.73 -6.75 62.02
CA ARG A 28 40.82 -8.05 61.30
C ARG A 28 39.56 -8.87 61.06
N LEU A 29 39.14 -8.81 59.79
CA LEU A 29 38.49 -9.87 59.02
C LEU A 29 39.11 -11.25 59.28
N VAL A 30 38.29 -12.23 59.69
CA VAL A 30 38.42 -13.64 59.28
C VAL A 30 37.02 -14.15 58.96
N ALA A 31 36.87 -14.66 57.74
CA ALA A 31 35.63 -15.01 57.10
C ALA A 31 34.98 -16.27 57.68
N HIS A 32 33.67 -16.21 57.94
CA HIS A 32 32.82 -17.38 57.86
C HIS A 32 32.16 -17.41 56.48
N PRO A 33 32.27 -18.49 55.70
CA PRO A 33 31.55 -18.60 54.45
C PRO A 33 30.09 -18.83 54.81
N ALA A 34 29.31 -17.74 54.83
CA ALA A 34 27.87 -17.86 54.78
C ALA A 34 27.55 -18.66 53.51
N TYR A 35 26.87 -19.78 53.69
CA TYR A 35 26.19 -20.50 52.62
C TYR A 35 25.33 -19.47 51.86
N LEU A 36 25.86 -18.95 50.75
CA LEU A 36 25.10 -18.20 49.77
C LEU A 36 24.14 -19.22 49.16
N GLN A 37 22.98 -19.35 49.79
CA GLN A 37 21.80 -19.92 49.18
C GLN A 37 21.68 -19.23 47.84
N ALA A 38 21.94 -19.96 46.76
CA ALA A 38 21.96 -19.41 45.42
C ALA A 38 20.57 -18.83 45.15
N CYS A 39 20.44 -17.50 45.30
CA CYS A 39 19.28 -16.76 44.87
C CYS A 39 19.21 -16.91 43.36
N ARG A 40 18.53 -17.96 42.91
CA ARG A 40 17.99 -18.01 41.55
C ARG A 40 17.23 -16.68 41.37
N PHE A 41 17.51 -15.97 40.28
CA PHE A 41 16.77 -14.82 39.75
C PHE A 41 17.28 -13.38 39.99
N VAL A 42 18.55 -13.14 40.33
CA VAL A 42 19.15 -11.82 40.01
C VAL A 42 19.87 -11.92 38.66
N ARG A 43 19.13 -11.72 37.57
CA ARG A 43 19.74 -11.56 36.23
C ARG A 43 20.71 -10.39 36.27
N ALA A 44 21.87 -10.55 35.63
CA ALA A 44 22.86 -9.48 35.63
C ALA A 44 22.31 -8.26 34.86
N ARG A 45 22.59 -7.04 35.32
CA ARG A 45 22.06 -5.80 34.71
C ARG A 45 22.35 -5.71 33.19
N TRP A 46 23.49 -6.23 32.74
CA TRP A 46 23.89 -6.25 31.33
C TRP A 46 23.10 -7.27 30.48
N GLU A 47 22.56 -8.31 31.11
CA GLU A 47 21.93 -9.46 30.45
C GLU A 47 20.65 -9.06 29.72
N ARG A 48 19.85 -8.16 30.30
CA ARG A 48 18.63 -7.62 29.66
C ARG A 48 18.94 -6.87 28.36
N GLY A 49 19.96 -6.01 28.38
CA GLY A 49 20.37 -5.26 27.21
C GLY A 49 20.91 -6.17 26.10
N PHE A 50 21.66 -7.19 26.50
CA PHE A 50 22.20 -8.20 25.59
C PHE A 50 21.10 -9.02 24.90
N TYR A 51 20.12 -9.57 25.64
CA TYR A 51 19.02 -10.31 25.02
C TYR A 51 18.14 -9.44 24.12
N LYS A 52 17.90 -8.18 24.49
CA LYS A 52 17.17 -7.24 23.63
C LYS A 52 17.90 -7.01 22.31
N ASP A 53 19.22 -6.88 22.34
CA ASP A 53 20.03 -6.75 21.13
C ASP A 53 19.98 -8.03 20.28
N LEU A 54 20.10 -9.22 20.88
CA LEU A 54 19.94 -10.49 20.16
C LEU A 54 18.56 -10.64 19.52
N TYR A 55 17.50 -10.22 20.22
CA TYR A 55 16.14 -10.22 19.69
C TYR A 55 16.00 -9.30 18.47
N HIS A 56 16.49 -8.06 18.55
CA HIS A 56 16.47 -7.15 17.40
C HIS A 56 17.30 -7.66 16.22
N ARG A 57 18.42 -8.36 16.47
CA ARG A 57 19.20 -9.02 15.42
C ARG A 57 18.37 -10.12 14.74
N ARG A 58 17.69 -10.97 15.51
CA ARG A 58 16.79 -12.01 14.98
C ARG A 58 15.67 -11.42 14.14
N GLN A 59 15.04 -10.33 14.61
CA GLN A 59 14.01 -9.61 13.84
C GLN A 59 14.55 -9.05 12.53
N LEU A 60 15.74 -8.44 12.54
CA LEU A 60 16.38 -7.90 11.34
C LEU A 60 16.76 -8.98 10.32
N ILE A 61 17.05 -10.19 10.79
CA ILE A 61 17.30 -11.36 9.93
C ILE A 61 15.98 -11.86 9.29
N GLY A 62 14.82 -11.50 9.86
CA GLY A 62 13.52 -11.96 9.36
C GLY A 62 13.28 -13.44 9.64
N ALA A 63 13.81 -13.96 10.76
CA ALA A 63 13.76 -15.39 11.08
C ALA A 63 12.35 -15.89 11.43
N ASP A 64 11.42 -15.00 11.75
CA ASP A 64 10.06 -15.35 12.16
C ASP A 64 9.09 -15.15 11.00
N PRO A 65 8.12 -16.07 10.80
CA PRO A 65 7.11 -15.91 9.76
C PRO A 65 6.25 -14.67 10.02
N LEU A 66 5.72 -14.08 8.95
CA LEU A 66 4.74 -13.01 9.10
C LEU A 66 3.51 -13.58 9.80
N MET A 67 3.11 -12.94 10.89
CA MET A 67 1.91 -13.29 11.63
C MET A 67 0.80 -12.29 11.32
N HIS A 68 -0.44 -12.77 11.28
CA HIS A 68 -1.59 -11.90 11.10
C HIS A 68 -1.74 -10.94 12.30
N ARG A 69 -2.22 -9.72 12.08
CA ARG A 69 -2.34 -8.71 13.15
C ARG A 69 -3.30 -9.16 14.25
N SER A 70 -4.30 -9.97 13.92
CA SER A 70 -5.24 -10.55 14.89
C SER A 70 -4.62 -11.55 15.86
N SER A 71 -3.45 -12.10 15.55
CA SER A 71 -2.75 -13.05 16.43
C SER A 71 -2.06 -12.37 17.63
N TYR A 72 -1.98 -11.04 17.66
CA TYR A 72 -1.36 -10.31 18.76
C TYR A 72 -2.37 -10.04 19.90
N PRO A 73 -1.94 -10.08 21.18
CA PRO A 73 -2.87 -10.00 22.33
C PRO A 73 -3.72 -8.73 22.42
N ASN A 74 -3.24 -7.62 21.85
CA ASN A 74 -3.95 -6.34 21.82
C ASN A 74 -4.80 -6.22 20.54
N TRP A 75 -5.75 -7.13 20.38
CA TRP A 75 -6.66 -7.17 19.25
C TRP A 75 -8.07 -7.53 19.70
N ASN A 76 -9.04 -6.70 19.34
CA ASN A 76 -10.46 -6.99 19.53
C ASN A 76 -11.18 -6.67 18.21
N TYR A 77 -11.65 -7.71 17.53
CA TYR A 77 -12.21 -7.57 16.19
C TYR A 77 -13.43 -6.65 16.14
N ASP A 78 -14.34 -6.75 17.11
CA ASP A 78 -15.57 -5.95 17.11
C ASP A 78 -15.27 -4.47 17.33
N ALA A 79 -14.33 -4.16 18.22
CA ALA A 79 -13.88 -2.79 18.45
C ALA A 79 -13.15 -2.21 17.23
N GLU A 80 -12.36 -3.02 16.53
CA GLU A 80 -11.63 -2.60 15.32
C GLU A 80 -12.59 -2.36 14.15
N VAL A 81 -13.60 -3.20 13.96
CA VAL A 81 -14.67 -3.00 12.95
C VAL A 81 -15.50 -1.76 13.27
N TYR A 82 -15.84 -1.53 14.54
CA TYR A 82 -16.52 -0.32 14.98
C TYR A 82 -15.68 0.94 14.71
N ALA A 83 -14.40 0.93 15.06
CA ALA A 83 -13.51 2.06 14.77
C ALA A 83 -13.34 2.29 13.26
N PHE A 84 -13.33 1.21 12.48
CA PHE A 84 -13.26 1.27 11.03
C PHE A 84 -14.51 1.90 10.40
N SER A 85 -15.71 1.54 10.87
CA SER A 85 -16.97 2.11 10.34
C SER A 85 -17.04 3.63 10.53
N HIS A 86 -16.58 4.14 11.67
CA HIS A 86 -16.44 5.59 11.90
C HIS A 86 -15.39 6.23 11.00
N ARG A 87 -14.26 5.56 10.74
CA ARG A 87 -13.18 6.08 9.87
C ARG A 87 -13.65 6.31 8.43
N ILE A 88 -14.48 5.40 7.91
CA ILE A 88 -15.04 5.49 6.55
C ILE A 88 -16.36 6.27 6.48
N ASN A 89 -16.74 6.94 7.58
CA ASN A 89 -17.97 7.72 7.71
C ASN A 89 -19.25 6.91 7.41
N ALA A 90 -19.32 5.68 7.95
CA ALA A 90 -20.42 4.74 7.80
C ALA A 90 -20.86 4.14 9.15
N SER A 91 -21.01 5.00 10.17
CA SER A 91 -21.43 4.59 11.52
C SER A 91 -22.82 3.95 11.58
N ASP A 92 -23.67 4.28 10.61
CA ASP A 92 -25.08 3.87 10.58
C ASP A 92 -25.25 2.47 9.97
N VAL A 93 -24.20 1.95 9.33
CA VAL A 93 -24.18 0.61 8.73
C VAL A 93 -23.95 -0.43 9.84
N PRO A 94 -24.78 -1.49 9.91
CA PRO A 94 -24.61 -2.50 10.94
C PRO A 94 -23.25 -3.20 10.83
N PRO A 95 -22.58 -3.51 11.94
CA PRO A 95 -21.25 -4.10 11.90
C PRO A 95 -21.24 -5.47 11.19
N GLU A 96 -22.32 -6.25 11.30
CA GLU A 96 -22.44 -7.57 10.69
C GLU A 96 -22.32 -7.54 9.15
N THR A 97 -22.85 -6.50 8.49
CA THR A 97 -22.74 -6.38 7.03
C THR A 97 -21.31 -6.06 6.61
N LEU A 98 -20.60 -5.25 7.39
CA LEU A 98 -19.18 -4.96 7.17
C LEU A 98 -18.33 -6.21 7.38
N VAL A 99 -18.63 -7.00 8.41
CA VAL A 99 -17.92 -8.26 8.66
C VAL A 99 -18.14 -9.25 7.51
N ASN A 100 -19.38 -9.37 7.01
CA ASN A 100 -19.67 -10.22 5.86
C ASN A 100 -18.88 -9.76 4.61
N ALA A 101 -18.88 -8.46 4.32
CA ALA A 101 -18.11 -7.91 3.20
C ALA A 101 -16.59 -8.18 3.28
N LEU A 102 -16.05 -8.17 4.50
CA LEU A 102 -14.63 -8.42 4.79
C LEU A 102 -14.30 -9.90 5.00
N THR A 103 -15.26 -10.81 4.86
CA THR A 103 -15.03 -12.26 5.01
C THR A 103 -14.94 -12.93 3.65
N THR A 104 -13.80 -13.54 3.38
CA THR A 104 -13.54 -14.29 2.13
C THR A 104 -13.92 -15.76 2.31
N GLU A 105 -14.17 -16.46 1.20
CA GLU A 105 -14.49 -17.89 1.23
C GLU A 105 -13.36 -18.74 1.86
N SER A 106 -12.10 -18.41 1.54
CA SER A 106 -10.92 -19.10 2.07
C SER A 106 -10.78 -19.02 3.59
N TYR A 107 -11.47 -18.08 4.25
CA TYR A 107 -11.52 -18.02 5.71
C TYR A 107 -12.18 -19.26 6.31
N PHE A 108 -13.25 -19.77 5.70
CA PHE A 108 -13.98 -20.93 6.22
C PHE A 108 -13.23 -22.25 6.02
N GLU A 109 -12.25 -22.27 5.12
CA GLU A 109 -11.40 -23.44 4.85
C GLU A 109 -10.29 -23.63 5.89
N ARG A 110 -10.08 -22.67 6.80
CA ARG A 110 -9.01 -22.76 7.79
C ARG A 110 -9.31 -23.84 8.84
N ALA A 111 -8.31 -24.64 9.18
CA ALA A 111 -8.44 -25.76 10.11
C ALA A 111 -8.96 -25.35 11.50
N ASP A 112 -8.53 -24.19 12.02
CA ASP A 112 -8.97 -23.63 13.31
C ASP A 112 -10.48 -23.32 13.36
N ILE A 113 -11.08 -23.04 12.20
CA ILE A 113 -12.50 -22.69 12.07
C ILE A 113 -13.31 -23.93 11.71
N ALA A 114 -12.79 -24.79 10.83
CA ALA A 114 -13.41 -26.05 10.47
C ALA A 114 -13.56 -26.99 11.68
N GLU A 115 -12.56 -27.04 12.57
CA GLU A 115 -12.60 -27.84 13.80
C GLU A 115 -13.57 -27.26 14.84
N GLY A 116 -13.64 -25.92 14.99
CA GLY A 116 -14.59 -25.25 15.88
C GLY A 116 -16.05 -25.29 15.39
N ALA A 117 -16.25 -25.49 14.08
CA ALA A 117 -17.57 -25.68 13.47
C ALA A 117 -18.07 -27.13 13.52
N CYS A 118 -17.28 -28.09 14.04
CA CYS A 118 -17.73 -29.49 14.17
C CYS A 118 -18.95 -29.66 15.09
N ASP A 119 -19.19 -28.75 16.04
CA ASP A 119 -20.39 -28.74 16.89
C ASP A 119 -21.58 -27.97 16.29
N ALA A 120 -21.34 -27.17 15.24
CA ALA A 120 -22.34 -26.39 14.51
C ALA A 120 -21.98 -26.37 13.02
N ALA A 121 -22.19 -27.49 12.35
CA ALA A 121 -21.86 -27.65 10.93
C ALA A 121 -22.65 -26.65 10.08
N LEU A 122 -22.02 -25.50 9.76
CA LEU A 122 -22.51 -24.57 8.75
C LEU A 122 -22.59 -25.33 7.43
N SER A 123 -23.78 -25.42 6.86
CA SER A 123 -23.97 -26.06 5.56
C SER A 123 -23.19 -25.29 4.49
N HIS A 124 -22.78 -25.93 3.39
CA HIS A 124 -22.15 -25.24 2.24
C HIS A 124 -22.99 -24.05 1.74
N THR A 125 -24.32 -24.12 1.91
CA THR A 125 -25.27 -23.04 1.63
C THR A 125 -25.14 -21.85 2.58
N ASP A 126 -24.83 -22.07 3.86
CA ASP A 126 -24.62 -20.99 4.83
C ASP A 126 -23.26 -20.29 4.61
N VAL A 127 -22.23 -21.06 4.24
CA VAL A 127 -20.90 -20.52 3.86
C VAL A 127 -21.00 -19.63 2.61
N ALA A 128 -21.72 -20.09 1.57
CA ALA A 128 -21.95 -19.31 0.36
C ALA A 128 -22.87 -18.08 0.58
N SER A 129 -23.74 -18.12 1.60
CA SER A 129 -24.56 -16.97 2.00
C SER A 129 -23.76 -15.91 2.77
N ASN A 130 -22.71 -16.33 3.47
CA ASN A 130 -21.85 -15.48 4.31
C ASN A 130 -20.51 -15.12 3.65
N SER A 131 -20.34 -15.45 2.36
CA SER A 131 -19.17 -15.09 1.56
C SER A 131 -19.40 -13.79 0.80
N ASN A 132 -18.35 -12.99 0.68
CA ASN A 132 -18.39 -11.72 -0.02
C ASN A 132 -18.45 -11.81 -1.56
N ALA A 133 -18.44 -13.00 -2.16
CA ALA A 133 -18.46 -13.23 -3.62
C ALA A 133 -19.52 -12.40 -4.36
N LYS A 134 -20.78 -12.44 -3.89
CA LYS A 134 -21.90 -11.69 -4.48
C LYS A 134 -21.77 -10.18 -4.31
N LEU A 135 -21.11 -9.73 -3.24
CA LEU A 135 -20.88 -8.31 -2.95
C LEU A 135 -19.75 -7.76 -3.82
N ILE A 136 -18.74 -8.56 -4.17
CA ILE A 136 -17.64 -8.15 -5.04
C ILE A 136 -18.16 -7.68 -6.40
N GLU A 137 -19.00 -8.49 -7.06
CA GLU A 137 -19.52 -8.15 -8.39
C GLU A 137 -20.37 -6.88 -8.36
N LYS A 138 -21.28 -6.77 -7.38
CA LYS A 138 -22.10 -5.58 -7.17
C LYS A 138 -21.25 -4.34 -6.92
N GLY A 139 -20.27 -4.46 -6.04
CA GLY A 139 -19.39 -3.36 -5.67
C GLY A 139 -18.48 -2.89 -6.80
N ARG A 140 -18.00 -3.82 -7.63
CA ARG A 140 -17.27 -3.49 -8.86
C ARG A 140 -18.14 -2.71 -9.85
N GLY A 141 -19.39 -3.13 -10.03
CA GLY A 141 -20.35 -2.41 -10.87
C GLY A 141 -20.65 -1.01 -10.35
N GLU A 142 -20.89 -0.89 -9.05
CA GLU A 142 -21.13 0.39 -8.35
C GLU A 142 -19.92 1.34 -8.49
N LEU A 143 -18.71 0.84 -8.22
CA LEU A 143 -17.46 1.58 -8.34
C LEU A 143 -17.26 2.13 -9.75
N LEU A 144 -17.35 1.26 -10.77
CA LEU A 144 -17.18 1.66 -12.16
C LEU A 144 -18.23 2.69 -12.58
N ARG A 145 -19.49 2.50 -12.17
CA ARG A 145 -20.58 3.44 -12.43
C ARG A 145 -20.27 4.82 -11.86
N ILE A 146 -19.85 4.91 -10.60
CA ILE A 146 -19.51 6.18 -9.93
C ILE A 146 -18.32 6.85 -10.62
N VAL A 147 -17.24 6.10 -10.86
CA VAL A 147 -16.00 6.63 -11.46
C VAL A 147 -16.24 7.14 -12.87
N VAL A 148 -16.94 6.37 -13.71
CA VAL A 148 -17.24 6.76 -15.10
C VAL A 148 -18.16 7.98 -15.14
N SER A 149 -19.23 8.02 -14.32
CA SER A 149 -20.10 9.19 -14.26
C SER A 149 -19.37 10.44 -13.76
N TYR A 150 -18.47 10.29 -12.79
CA TYR A 150 -17.60 11.38 -12.35
C TYR A 150 -16.71 11.87 -13.50
N LEU A 151 -16.05 10.96 -14.22
CA LEU A 151 -15.16 11.31 -15.33
C LEU A 151 -15.92 11.94 -16.50
N ARG A 152 -17.14 11.51 -16.83
CA ARG A 152 -17.97 12.14 -17.88
C ARG A 152 -18.41 13.55 -17.52
N CYS A 153 -18.78 13.77 -16.25
CA CYS A 153 -19.03 15.11 -15.71
C CYS A 153 -17.75 15.97 -15.76
N GLN A 154 -16.65 15.35 -15.35
CA GLN A 154 -15.25 15.77 -15.40
C GLN A 154 -14.84 16.31 -16.76
N LEU A 155 -15.00 15.47 -17.77
CA LEU A 155 -14.32 15.50 -19.06
C LEU A 155 -15.34 15.38 -20.21
N PRO A 156 -16.29 16.32 -20.36
CA PRO A 156 -17.40 16.19 -21.31
C PRO A 156 -16.97 16.19 -22.79
N LEU A 157 -15.73 16.62 -23.09
CA LEU A 157 -15.19 16.67 -24.45
C LEU A 157 -14.30 15.46 -24.78
N ALA A 158 -13.95 14.66 -23.78
CA ALA A 158 -13.15 13.47 -23.99
C ALA A 158 -14.01 12.35 -24.61
N PRO A 159 -13.44 11.54 -25.50
CA PRO A 159 -14.13 10.39 -26.07
C PRO A 159 -14.36 9.32 -25.00
N GLU A 160 -15.37 8.49 -25.22
CA GLU A 160 -15.76 7.45 -24.26
C GLU A 160 -14.62 6.43 -24.04
N GLU A 161 -13.86 6.10 -25.08
CA GLU A 161 -12.72 5.18 -24.97
C GLU A 161 -11.63 5.70 -24.01
N PHE A 162 -11.39 7.01 -24.02
CA PHE A 162 -10.43 7.65 -23.11
C PHE A 162 -10.93 7.61 -21.67
N ILE A 163 -12.22 7.91 -21.46
CA ILE A 163 -12.85 7.86 -20.13
C ILE A 163 -12.78 6.45 -19.55
N GLN A 164 -13.08 5.44 -20.36
CA GLN A 164 -12.99 4.04 -19.96
C GLN A 164 -11.55 3.63 -19.62
N ALA A 165 -10.56 4.11 -20.38
CA ALA A 165 -9.15 3.83 -20.09
C ALA A 165 -8.71 4.42 -18.73
N VAL A 166 -9.08 5.69 -18.44
CA VAL A 166 -8.80 6.32 -17.14
C VAL A 166 -9.54 5.60 -16.01
N ALA A 167 -10.81 5.25 -16.22
CA ALA A 167 -11.59 4.51 -15.23
C ALA A 167 -10.98 3.14 -14.91
N LYS A 168 -10.47 2.44 -15.94
CA LYS A 168 -9.81 1.14 -15.78
C LYS A 168 -8.53 1.25 -14.96
N GLU A 169 -7.75 2.32 -15.15
CA GLU A 169 -6.52 2.55 -14.37
C GLU A 169 -6.84 2.86 -12.90
N LEU A 170 -7.81 3.74 -12.64
CA LEU A 170 -8.30 4.04 -11.28
C LEU A 170 -8.86 2.80 -10.57
N CYS A 171 -9.55 1.93 -11.32
CA CYS A 171 -10.16 0.71 -10.81
C CYS A 171 -9.25 -0.52 -10.98
N SER A 172 -7.96 -0.32 -11.23
CA SER A 172 -7.01 -1.43 -11.36
C SER A 172 -6.86 -2.17 -10.03
N GLU A 173 -6.64 -3.49 -10.10
CA GLU A 173 -6.50 -4.31 -8.89
C GLU A 173 -5.37 -3.80 -7.99
N GLN A 174 -4.25 -3.39 -8.60
CA GLN A 174 -3.11 -2.86 -7.89
C GLN A 174 -3.46 -1.57 -7.12
N GLN A 175 -4.16 -0.64 -7.76
CA GLN A 175 -4.55 0.61 -7.14
C GLN A 175 -5.56 0.39 -6.01
N LEU A 176 -6.59 -0.42 -6.24
CA LEU A 176 -7.59 -0.75 -5.23
C LEU A 176 -6.97 -1.49 -4.04
N SER A 177 -6.04 -2.43 -4.29
CA SER A 177 -5.31 -3.13 -3.23
C SER A 177 -4.47 -2.17 -2.38
N ASN A 178 -3.79 -1.20 -3.02
CA ASN A 178 -2.98 -0.22 -2.32
C ASN A 178 -3.85 0.71 -1.45
N ILE A 179 -4.95 1.24 -2.00
CA ILE A 179 -5.91 2.04 -1.24
C ILE A 179 -6.42 1.27 -0.03
N ALA A 180 -6.86 0.03 -0.25
CA ALA A 180 -7.43 -0.83 0.79
C ALA A 180 -6.43 -1.13 1.92
N LYS A 181 -5.15 -1.38 1.60
CA LYS A 181 -4.08 -1.52 2.61
C LYS A 181 -3.91 -0.25 3.44
N HIS A 182 -3.95 0.92 2.81
CA HIS A 182 -3.86 2.19 3.54
C HIS A 182 -5.09 2.47 4.42
N LEU A 183 -6.24 1.90 4.08
CA LEU A 183 -7.43 1.93 4.95
C LEU A 183 -7.38 0.91 6.10
N GLY A 184 -6.47 -0.06 6.04
CA GLY A 184 -6.34 -1.15 7.01
C GLY A 184 -7.23 -2.35 6.73
N ILE A 185 -7.74 -2.51 5.50
CA ILE A 185 -8.58 -3.65 5.09
C ILE A 185 -7.77 -4.94 5.12
N ASP A 186 -6.48 -4.90 4.78
CA ASP A 186 -5.58 -6.06 4.83
C ASP A 186 -5.46 -6.68 6.24
N VAL A 187 -5.67 -5.87 7.27
CA VAL A 187 -5.61 -6.26 8.68
C VAL A 187 -6.98 -6.72 9.21
N LEU A 188 -8.07 -6.14 8.69
CA LEU A 188 -9.45 -6.44 9.11
C LEU A 188 -10.05 -7.61 8.35
N MET A 189 -9.62 -7.87 7.13
CA MET A 189 -10.16 -8.92 6.29
C MET A 189 -9.93 -10.29 6.92
N ARG A 190 -10.98 -11.11 6.92
CA ARG A 190 -10.95 -12.50 7.35
C ARG A 190 -10.59 -13.36 6.14
N THR A 191 -9.37 -13.90 6.12
CA THR A 191 -8.83 -14.74 5.04
C THR A 191 -8.14 -15.99 5.56
N GLY A 192 -8.07 -17.02 4.71
CA GLY A 192 -7.16 -18.15 4.90
C GLY A 192 -5.72 -17.86 4.44
N GLU A 193 -5.55 -16.92 3.52
CA GLU A 193 -4.24 -16.52 2.98
C GLU A 193 -3.53 -15.52 3.89
N HIS A 194 -2.26 -15.78 4.23
CA HIS A 194 -1.41 -14.80 4.93
C HIS A 194 0.04 -14.81 4.41
N PRO A 195 0.57 -13.68 3.90
CA PRO A 195 -0.11 -12.41 3.69
C PRO A 195 -1.21 -12.51 2.61
N PRO A 196 -2.29 -11.72 2.70
CA PRO A 196 -3.35 -11.74 1.71
C PRO A 196 -2.86 -11.26 0.34
N SER A 197 -3.37 -11.89 -0.72
CA SER A 197 -3.11 -11.51 -2.11
C SER A 197 -3.68 -10.13 -2.47
N SER A 198 -3.10 -9.45 -3.46
CA SER A 198 -3.58 -8.15 -3.94
C SER A 198 -5.04 -8.22 -4.37
N SER A 199 -5.39 -9.31 -5.05
CA SER A 199 -6.72 -9.59 -5.57
C SER A 199 -7.74 -9.73 -4.46
N SER A 200 -7.43 -10.50 -3.41
CA SER A 200 -8.29 -10.67 -2.24
C SER A 200 -8.56 -9.34 -1.54
N ILE A 201 -7.52 -8.51 -1.37
CA ILE A 201 -7.66 -7.19 -0.74
C ILE A 201 -8.53 -6.25 -1.60
N ALA A 202 -8.27 -6.19 -2.91
CA ALA A 202 -9.06 -5.36 -3.83
C ALA A 202 -10.52 -5.82 -3.90
N ASN A 203 -10.74 -7.14 -3.89
CA ASN A 203 -12.07 -7.73 -3.84
C ASN A 203 -12.80 -7.37 -2.54
N ALA A 204 -12.14 -7.44 -1.39
CA ALA A 204 -12.73 -7.02 -0.12
C ALA A 204 -13.11 -5.54 -0.11
N PHE A 205 -12.31 -4.67 -0.74
CA PHE A 205 -12.67 -3.26 -0.92
C PHE A 205 -13.92 -3.09 -1.81
N CYS A 206 -14.03 -3.81 -2.92
CA CYS A 206 -15.24 -3.79 -3.74
C CYS A 206 -16.46 -4.31 -2.97
N ALA A 207 -16.32 -5.43 -2.25
CA ALA A 207 -17.40 -5.97 -1.43
C ALA A 207 -17.86 -4.98 -0.34
N LEU A 208 -16.91 -4.24 0.26
CA LEU A 208 -17.20 -3.18 1.22
C LEU A 208 -18.06 -2.09 0.58
N LEU A 209 -17.74 -1.62 -0.63
CA LEU A 209 -18.56 -0.62 -1.32
C LEU A 209 -20.01 -1.08 -1.50
N ALA A 210 -20.23 -2.34 -1.85
CA ALA A 210 -21.58 -2.89 -1.96
C ALA A 210 -22.32 -2.95 -0.61
N ALA A 211 -21.62 -3.25 0.48
CA ALA A 211 -22.19 -3.33 1.82
C ALA A 211 -22.52 -1.97 2.44
N LEU A 212 -21.80 -0.92 2.05
CA LEU A 212 -22.01 0.46 2.51
C LEU A 212 -23.27 1.10 1.93
N GLY A 213 -23.75 0.61 0.79
CA GLY A 213 -24.84 1.21 0.03
C GLY A 213 -24.42 2.47 -0.74
N GLU A 214 -25.27 2.89 -1.67
CA GLU A 214 -24.94 3.89 -2.71
C GLU A 214 -24.42 5.22 -2.17
N LYS A 215 -25.02 5.77 -1.10
CA LYS A 215 -24.63 7.09 -0.54
C LYS A 215 -23.22 7.08 0.05
N HIS A 216 -22.93 6.10 0.92
CA HIS A 216 -21.63 5.97 1.56
C HIS A 216 -20.56 5.50 0.55
N ALA A 217 -20.92 4.58 -0.35
CA ALA A 217 -20.04 4.15 -1.43
C ALA A 217 -19.63 5.31 -2.33
N LYS A 218 -20.59 6.15 -2.76
CA LYS A 218 -20.31 7.36 -3.55
C LYS A 218 -19.33 8.29 -2.84
N THR A 219 -19.57 8.57 -1.57
CA THR A 219 -18.71 9.45 -0.77
C THR A 219 -17.30 8.87 -0.65
N LEU A 220 -17.18 7.58 -0.31
CA LEU A 220 -15.90 6.91 -0.16
C LEU A 220 -15.10 6.87 -1.47
N VAL A 221 -15.76 6.61 -2.59
CA VAL A 221 -15.12 6.60 -3.92
C VAL A 221 -14.61 8.00 -4.28
N ILE A 222 -15.42 9.04 -4.06
CA ILE A 222 -15.05 10.43 -4.35
C ILE A 222 -13.88 10.92 -3.48
N ASP A 223 -13.84 10.50 -2.21
CA ASP A 223 -12.84 10.99 -1.27
C ASP A 223 -11.54 10.19 -1.30
N ILE A 224 -11.56 8.95 -1.80
CA ILE A 224 -10.40 8.03 -1.68
C ILE A 224 -9.91 7.51 -3.03
N VAL A 225 -10.82 7.09 -3.91
CA VAL A 225 -10.45 6.52 -5.22
C VAL A 225 -10.22 7.63 -6.24
N ILE A 226 -11.15 8.57 -6.37
CA ILE A 226 -11.07 9.66 -7.35
C ILE A 226 -9.81 10.54 -7.19
N PRO A 227 -9.31 10.88 -5.98
CA PRO A 227 -8.11 11.70 -5.85
C PRO A 227 -6.85 11.04 -6.41
N GLN A 228 -6.85 9.72 -6.60
CA GLN A 228 -5.75 9.02 -7.26
C GLN A 228 -5.61 9.38 -8.75
N ILE A 229 -6.60 10.09 -9.33
CA ILE A 229 -6.51 10.59 -10.69
C ILE A 229 -5.34 11.57 -10.89
N ILE A 230 -4.85 12.18 -9.81
CA ILE A 230 -3.72 13.11 -9.83
C ILE A 230 -2.41 12.39 -10.22
N ASP A 231 -2.30 11.12 -9.85
CA ASP A 231 -1.11 10.30 -10.14
C ASP A 231 -1.17 9.62 -11.51
N ILE A 232 -2.25 9.85 -12.27
CA ILE A 232 -2.45 9.26 -13.59
C ILE A 232 -1.87 10.17 -14.66
N ASP A 233 -0.96 9.64 -15.47
CA ASP A 233 -0.50 10.30 -16.68
C ASP A 233 -1.50 10.09 -17.83
N PHE A 234 -2.32 11.10 -18.09
CA PHE A 234 -3.32 11.08 -19.15
C PHE A 234 -2.74 10.86 -20.56
N ALA A 235 -1.48 11.21 -20.80
CA ALA A 235 -0.85 10.98 -22.11
C ALA A 235 -0.54 9.50 -22.37
N ASP A 236 -0.34 8.73 -21.29
CA ASP A 236 0.06 7.33 -21.33
C ASP A 236 -1.10 6.37 -21.13
N VAL A 237 -2.19 6.79 -20.46
CA VAL A 237 -3.38 5.95 -20.22
C VAL A 237 -4.04 5.47 -21.52
N TYR A 238 -4.02 6.29 -22.57
CA TYR A 238 -4.69 5.99 -23.83
C TYR A 238 -3.72 6.11 -25.01
N PRO A 239 -2.78 5.15 -25.15
CA PRO A 239 -1.71 5.22 -26.12
C PRO A 239 -2.20 4.81 -27.52
N LEU A 240 -2.81 5.74 -28.23
CA LEU A 240 -3.25 5.54 -29.62
C LEU A 240 -2.07 5.13 -30.52
N ARG A 241 -2.35 4.21 -31.46
CA ARG A 241 -1.37 3.76 -32.46
C ARG A 241 -1.02 4.84 -33.48
N GLN A 242 -1.99 5.68 -33.85
CA GLN A 242 -1.82 6.76 -34.83
C GLN A 242 -2.39 8.08 -34.29
N PRO A 243 -1.78 8.69 -33.25
CA PRO A 243 -2.34 9.87 -32.59
C PRO A 243 -2.44 11.08 -33.53
N LEU A 244 -1.47 11.25 -34.44
CA LEU A 244 -1.51 12.35 -35.43
C LEU A 244 -2.70 12.20 -36.38
N ALA A 245 -2.98 11.00 -36.89
CA ALA A 245 -4.09 10.77 -37.81
C ALA A 245 -5.44 11.05 -37.13
N VAL A 246 -5.62 10.58 -35.90
CA VAL A 246 -6.82 10.86 -35.09
C VAL A 246 -6.99 12.36 -34.84
N LEU A 247 -5.92 13.04 -34.43
CA LEU A 247 -5.95 14.50 -34.24
C LEU A 247 -6.30 15.22 -35.54
N THR A 248 -5.78 14.75 -36.68
CA THR A 248 -6.05 15.36 -37.97
C THR A 248 -7.51 15.25 -38.37
N ASP A 249 -8.12 14.08 -38.21
CA ASP A 249 -9.53 13.87 -38.55
C ASP A 249 -10.46 14.69 -37.66
N LEU A 250 -10.17 14.77 -36.35
CA LEU A 250 -10.99 15.55 -35.42
C LEU A 250 -10.93 17.06 -35.74
N LEU A 251 -9.75 17.60 -36.05
CA LEU A 251 -9.58 19.01 -36.39
C LEU A 251 -10.15 19.34 -37.78
N VAL A 252 -10.00 18.46 -38.77
CA VAL A 252 -10.63 18.61 -40.09
C VAL A 252 -12.16 18.58 -39.94
N GLY A 253 -12.69 17.71 -39.08
CA GLY A 253 -14.11 17.69 -38.72
C GLY A 253 -14.61 18.98 -38.07
N GLN A 254 -13.72 19.76 -37.45
CA GLN A 254 -14.00 21.10 -36.92
C GLN A 254 -13.72 22.24 -37.92
N GLY A 255 -13.41 21.92 -39.19
CA GLY A 255 -13.19 22.87 -40.27
C GLY A 255 -11.74 23.25 -40.55
N ALA A 256 -10.75 22.57 -39.97
CA ALA A 256 -9.34 22.76 -40.34
C ALA A 256 -9.08 22.32 -41.79
N LYS A 257 -8.22 23.05 -42.52
CA LYS A 257 -7.86 22.72 -43.90
C LYS A 257 -6.56 21.93 -43.97
N GLU A 258 -5.57 22.33 -43.18
CA GLU A 258 -4.23 21.76 -43.22
C GLU A 258 -3.67 21.60 -41.80
N ILE A 259 -3.05 20.45 -41.53
CA ILE A 259 -2.48 20.11 -40.23
C ILE A 259 -1.08 19.58 -40.49
N GLU A 260 -0.08 20.30 -39.99
CA GLU A 260 1.32 20.05 -40.30
C GLU A 260 2.18 19.95 -39.04
N PRO A 261 2.94 18.86 -38.85
CA PRO A 261 3.99 18.81 -37.84
C PRO A 261 5.23 19.57 -38.34
N ARG A 262 5.84 20.38 -37.47
CA ARG A 262 7.07 21.15 -37.73
C ARG A 262 8.06 21.00 -36.59
N ILE A 263 9.33 20.85 -36.94
CA ILE A 263 10.42 20.88 -35.95
C ILE A 263 10.58 22.31 -35.46
N LEU A 264 10.42 22.52 -34.15
CA LEU A 264 10.62 23.81 -33.51
C LEU A 264 12.08 23.97 -33.07
N ARG A 265 12.64 22.90 -32.47
CA ARG A 265 14.01 22.86 -31.96
C ARG A 265 14.58 21.46 -32.11
N SER A 266 15.90 21.37 -32.23
CA SER A 266 16.63 20.10 -32.16
C SER A 266 17.96 20.31 -31.45
N ALA A 267 18.41 19.29 -30.73
CA ALA A 267 19.69 19.28 -30.05
C ALA A 267 20.32 17.89 -30.14
N GLY A 268 21.64 17.84 -30.35
CA GLY A 268 22.39 16.59 -30.33
C GLY A 268 21.94 15.57 -31.39
N THR A 269 21.53 16.01 -32.59
CA THR A 269 20.95 15.15 -33.64
C THR A 269 21.84 13.99 -34.10
N ILE A 270 23.16 14.12 -33.94
CA ILE A 270 24.17 13.09 -34.29
C ILE A 270 24.64 12.32 -33.04
N SER A 271 24.20 12.70 -31.85
CA SER A 271 24.59 12.05 -30.59
C SER A 271 23.76 10.79 -30.33
N ALA A 272 24.16 10.00 -29.33
CA ALA A 272 23.40 8.84 -28.87
C ALA A 272 22.09 9.22 -28.14
N GLN A 273 21.91 10.48 -27.78
CA GLN A 273 20.72 10.98 -27.07
C GLN A 273 20.22 12.27 -27.74
N PRO A 274 19.71 12.18 -28.99
CA PRO A 274 19.14 13.32 -29.67
C PRO A 274 17.84 13.76 -28.99
N VAL A 275 17.53 15.05 -29.08
CA VAL A 275 16.28 15.62 -28.60
C VAL A 275 15.66 16.46 -29.71
N TYR A 276 14.44 16.13 -30.09
CA TYR A 276 13.64 16.88 -31.05
C TYR A 276 12.43 17.47 -30.36
N VAL A 277 12.15 18.76 -30.60
CA VAL A 277 10.93 19.42 -30.16
C VAL A 277 10.08 19.70 -31.38
N VAL A 278 8.90 19.10 -31.44
CA VAL A 278 7.97 19.20 -32.57
C VAL A 278 6.71 19.91 -32.13
N GLY A 279 6.20 20.80 -32.98
CA GLY A 279 4.91 21.46 -32.84
C GLY A 279 3.99 21.10 -33.99
N ILE A 280 2.70 20.92 -33.73
CA ILE A 280 1.67 20.65 -34.73
C ILE A 280 0.88 21.94 -34.95
N TYR A 281 0.90 22.43 -36.18
CA TYR A 281 0.19 23.64 -36.58
C TYR A 281 -1.09 23.29 -37.33
N LYS A 282 -2.17 23.98 -36.97
CA LYS A 282 -3.42 24.05 -37.73
C LYS A 282 -3.40 25.31 -38.59
N ASP A 283 -3.70 25.13 -39.88
CA ASP A 283 -3.76 26.19 -40.89
C ASP A 283 -2.55 27.15 -40.83
N LYS A 284 -1.35 26.56 -40.63
CA LYS A 284 -0.02 27.21 -40.57
C LYS A 284 0.18 28.28 -39.48
N SER A 285 -0.81 28.51 -38.62
CA SER A 285 -0.86 29.66 -37.73
C SER A 285 -1.08 29.29 -36.26
N GLU A 286 -1.99 28.35 -35.99
CA GLU A 286 -2.35 27.96 -34.63
C GLU A 286 -1.55 26.74 -34.18
N LEU A 287 -0.80 26.84 -33.08
CA LEU A 287 -0.09 25.71 -32.48
C LEU A 287 -1.05 24.87 -31.63
N VAL A 288 -1.45 23.70 -32.14
CA VAL A 288 -2.43 22.83 -31.47
C VAL A 288 -1.79 21.89 -30.48
N GLY A 289 -0.59 21.39 -30.77
CA GLY A 289 0.14 20.49 -29.88
C GLY A 289 1.65 20.69 -29.95
N GLN A 290 2.36 20.43 -28.87
CA GLN A 290 3.82 20.52 -28.81
C GLN A 290 4.39 19.53 -27.80
N SER A 291 5.41 18.78 -28.20
CA SER A 291 6.16 17.93 -27.28
C SER A 291 7.59 17.68 -27.75
N ALA A 292 8.38 17.06 -26.88
CA ALA A 292 9.74 16.63 -27.18
C ALA A 292 9.81 15.10 -27.28
N GLY A 293 10.73 14.59 -28.08
CA GLY A 293 10.98 13.16 -28.22
C GLY A 293 12.42 12.85 -28.63
N GLU A 294 12.82 11.60 -28.42
CA GLU A 294 14.15 11.09 -28.79
C GLU A 294 14.32 10.94 -30.30
N THR A 295 13.27 10.55 -31.02
CA THR A 295 13.23 10.50 -32.48
C THR A 295 12.18 11.47 -33.02
N LEU A 296 12.27 11.81 -34.30
CA LEU A 296 11.28 12.68 -34.94
C LEU A 296 9.88 12.07 -34.90
N GLU A 297 9.76 10.75 -35.13
CA GLU A 297 8.48 10.03 -35.08
C GLU A 297 7.87 10.08 -33.68
N VAL A 298 8.66 9.76 -32.64
CA VAL A 298 8.22 9.82 -31.25
C VAL A 298 7.82 11.26 -30.86
N ALA A 299 8.61 12.26 -31.25
CA ALA A 299 8.28 13.66 -30.96
C ALA A 299 6.98 14.12 -31.62
N VAL A 300 6.71 13.68 -32.86
CA VAL A 300 5.45 13.93 -33.56
C VAL A 300 4.28 13.26 -32.84
N ASP A 301 4.43 11.99 -32.46
CA ASP A 301 3.37 11.24 -31.77
C ASP A 301 3.07 11.83 -30.39
N MET A 302 4.10 12.19 -29.63
CA MET A 302 3.94 12.86 -28.33
C MET A 302 3.29 14.24 -28.48
N ALA A 303 3.66 15.02 -29.50
CA ALA A 303 3.02 16.30 -29.78
C ALA A 303 1.55 16.13 -30.19
N ALA A 304 1.22 15.06 -30.92
CA ALA A 304 -0.16 14.76 -31.31
C ALA A 304 -1.01 14.32 -30.11
N ARG A 305 -0.47 13.51 -29.19
CA ARG A 305 -1.14 13.14 -27.94
C ARG A 305 -1.42 14.37 -27.08
N GLU A 306 -0.43 15.25 -26.90
CA GLU A 306 -0.63 16.50 -26.17
C GLU A 306 -1.71 17.38 -26.83
N GLY A 307 -1.72 17.46 -28.16
CA GLY A 307 -2.77 18.16 -28.92
C GLY A 307 -4.17 17.56 -28.73
N LEU A 308 -4.29 16.23 -28.67
CA LEU A 308 -5.56 15.55 -28.36
C LEU A 308 -6.05 15.85 -26.94
N LEU A 309 -5.15 15.79 -25.96
CA LEU A 309 -5.49 16.14 -24.57
C LEU A 309 -5.97 17.58 -24.48
N ARG A 310 -5.29 18.52 -25.15
CA ARG A 310 -5.72 19.92 -25.24
C ARG A 310 -7.09 20.07 -25.90
N LEU A 311 -7.36 19.33 -26.98
CA LEU A 311 -8.66 19.31 -27.65
C LEU A 311 -9.79 18.86 -26.71
N TRP A 312 -9.51 17.87 -25.85
CA TRP A 312 -10.46 17.37 -24.83
C TRP A 312 -10.47 18.21 -23.54
N LYS A 313 -9.71 19.32 -23.52
CA LYS A 313 -9.48 20.19 -22.36
C LYS A 313 -8.87 19.47 -21.15
N VAL A 314 -8.17 18.36 -21.38
CA VAL A 314 -7.39 17.65 -20.37
C VAL A 314 -6.01 18.31 -20.31
N THR A 315 -5.97 19.52 -19.77
CA THR A 315 -4.73 20.28 -19.58
C THR A 315 -4.30 20.26 -18.12
N ILE A 316 -3.04 20.61 -17.86
CA ILE A 316 -2.48 20.69 -16.50
C ILE A 316 -3.27 21.69 -15.64
N ASP A 317 -3.83 22.74 -16.26
CA ASP A 317 -4.62 23.75 -15.57
C ASP A 317 -6.03 23.29 -15.20
N ARG A 318 -6.44 22.07 -15.59
CA ARG A 318 -7.77 21.56 -15.30
C ARG A 318 -7.91 21.27 -13.81
N ILE A 319 -8.86 21.95 -13.19
CA ILE A 319 -9.20 21.73 -11.78
C ILE A 319 -10.29 20.66 -11.70
N PHE A 320 -9.94 19.52 -11.13
CA PHE A 320 -10.90 18.48 -10.78
C PHE A 320 -11.66 18.86 -9.50
N SER A 321 -12.96 18.63 -9.48
CA SER A 321 -13.78 18.80 -8.28
C SER A 321 -13.61 17.58 -7.36
N PHE A 322 -13.35 17.80 -6.08
CA PHE A 322 -13.22 16.74 -5.07
C PHE A 322 -14.11 17.04 -3.85
N GLY A 323 -14.29 16.05 -2.97
CA GLY A 323 -15.04 16.20 -1.72
C GLY A 323 -16.51 16.55 -1.97
N GLN A 324 -17.06 17.44 -1.13
CA GLN A 324 -18.47 17.84 -1.18
C GLN A 324 -18.91 18.37 -2.55
N ASN A 325 -18.06 19.16 -3.22
CA ASN A 325 -18.35 19.70 -4.55
C ASN A 325 -18.61 18.60 -5.59
N ALA A 326 -17.90 17.47 -5.48
CA ALA A 326 -18.10 16.31 -6.34
C ALA A 326 -19.25 15.42 -5.84
N ALA A 327 -19.44 15.31 -4.52
CA ALA A 327 -20.50 14.52 -3.93
C ALA A 327 -21.90 15.08 -4.23
N ASP A 328 -22.03 16.40 -4.29
CA ASP A 328 -23.29 17.09 -4.60
C ASP A 328 -23.62 17.08 -6.10
N ALA A 329 -22.66 16.71 -6.96
CA ALA A 329 -22.89 16.60 -8.39
C ALA A 329 -23.86 15.44 -8.71
N SER A 330 -24.84 15.73 -9.57
CA SER A 330 -25.84 14.76 -10.03
C SER A 330 -25.24 13.86 -11.13
N PHE A 331 -24.56 12.79 -10.71
CA PHE A 331 -23.95 11.79 -11.62
C PHE A 331 -24.97 11.08 -12.52
N GLU A 332 -26.24 11.02 -12.12
CA GLU A 332 -27.33 10.44 -12.91
C GLU A 332 -27.47 11.09 -14.30
N LYS A 333 -27.14 12.38 -14.44
CA LYS A 333 -27.18 13.09 -15.73
C LYS A 333 -26.06 12.67 -16.68
N PHE A 334 -25.01 12.05 -16.16
CA PHE A 334 -23.80 11.66 -16.90
C PHE A 334 -23.69 10.13 -17.03
N LEU A 335 -24.82 9.43 -16.97
CA LEU A 335 -24.89 7.99 -17.25
C LEU A 335 -24.83 7.68 -18.76
N THR A 336 -25.15 8.65 -19.61
CA THR A 336 -25.01 8.51 -21.06
C THR A 336 -23.54 8.56 -21.47
N GLU A 337 -23.16 7.69 -22.39
CA GLU A 337 -21.82 7.66 -22.98
C GLU A 337 -21.54 8.93 -23.79
N ASN A 338 -20.27 9.31 -23.83
CA ASN A 338 -19.80 10.36 -24.74
C ASN A 338 -19.74 9.82 -26.19
N TYR A 339 -19.12 10.58 -27.08
CA TYR A 339 -18.88 10.11 -28.44
C TYR A 339 -17.71 9.12 -28.48
N TYR A 340 -17.74 8.22 -29.46
CA TYR A 340 -16.62 7.33 -29.76
C TYR A 340 -15.75 7.91 -30.88
N LEU A 341 -14.45 7.61 -30.86
CA LEU A 341 -13.52 8.07 -31.90
C LEU A 341 -13.86 7.48 -33.26
N LYS A 342 -14.31 6.22 -33.30
CA LYS A 342 -14.74 5.52 -34.53
C LYS A 342 -15.86 6.25 -35.29
N ASP A 343 -16.69 7.02 -34.58
CA ASP A 343 -17.83 7.73 -35.18
C ASP A 343 -17.43 9.09 -35.76
N ARG A 344 -16.32 9.67 -35.29
CA ARG A 344 -15.84 10.99 -35.73
C ARG A 344 -14.64 10.93 -36.67
N CYS A 345 -13.84 9.87 -36.59
CA CYS A 345 -12.68 9.68 -37.46
C CYS A 345 -13.09 9.01 -38.77
N LYS A 346 -12.22 9.11 -39.79
CA LYS A 346 -12.44 8.39 -41.05
C LYS A 346 -12.29 6.88 -40.82
N PRO A 347 -12.98 6.03 -41.61
CA PRO A 347 -12.87 4.57 -41.50
C PRO A 347 -11.46 4.04 -41.80
N SER A 348 -10.60 4.83 -42.45
CA SER A 348 -9.20 4.50 -42.72
C SER A 348 -8.27 4.71 -41.53
N THR A 349 -8.70 5.45 -40.51
CA THR A 349 -7.87 5.88 -39.40
C THR A 349 -7.89 4.84 -38.29
N ASP A 350 -6.71 4.35 -37.90
CA ASP A 350 -6.60 3.34 -36.85
C ASP A 350 -6.78 3.99 -35.47
N THR A 351 -7.88 3.66 -34.81
CA THR A 351 -8.24 4.11 -33.46
C THR A 351 -7.85 3.11 -32.38
N SER A 352 -7.16 2.03 -32.74
CA SER A 352 -6.68 1.05 -31.78
C SER A 352 -5.60 1.61 -30.86
N VAL A 353 -5.57 1.07 -29.65
CA VAL A 353 -4.57 1.37 -28.64
C VAL A 353 -3.38 0.43 -28.81
N LEU A 354 -2.17 0.94 -28.64
CA LEU A 354 -0.97 0.12 -28.60
C LEU A 354 -1.09 -0.87 -27.44
N SER A 355 -1.01 -2.18 -27.74
CA SER A 355 -0.76 -3.16 -26.70
C SER A 355 0.58 -2.79 -26.08
N VAL A 356 0.58 -2.39 -24.81
CA VAL A 356 1.79 -2.25 -23.99
C VAL A 356 2.36 -3.66 -23.85
N LEU A 357 3.00 -4.17 -24.90
CA LEU A 357 3.80 -5.38 -24.81
C LEU A 357 4.94 -5.03 -23.87
N GLU A 358 5.02 -5.79 -22.78
CA GLU A 358 5.94 -5.71 -21.64
C GLU A 358 7.43 -5.83 -22.00
N ASN A 359 7.86 -5.34 -23.16
CA ASN A 359 9.27 -5.14 -23.45
C ASN A 359 9.69 -3.78 -22.86
N GLU A 360 9.43 -3.59 -21.57
CA GLU A 360 10.17 -2.58 -20.83
C GLU A 360 11.66 -2.92 -20.94
N PRO A 361 12.54 -1.94 -21.23
CA PRO A 361 13.97 -2.17 -21.13
C PRO A 361 14.30 -2.67 -19.73
N LEU A 362 15.26 -3.61 -19.62
CA LEU A 362 15.71 -4.25 -18.39
C LEU A 362 15.56 -3.33 -17.16
N ASN A 363 14.51 -3.53 -16.35
CA ASN A 363 14.30 -2.70 -15.17
C ASN A 363 15.42 -2.99 -14.17
N ILE A 364 16.34 -2.04 -14.01
CA ILE A 364 17.54 -2.20 -13.17
C ILE A 364 17.15 -2.53 -11.72
N VAL A 365 16.01 -2.01 -11.25
CA VAL A 365 15.45 -2.32 -9.93
C VAL A 365 14.99 -3.77 -9.88
N GLU A 366 14.30 -4.25 -10.91
CA GLU A 366 13.86 -5.64 -10.99
C GLU A 366 15.06 -6.60 -11.07
N VAL A 367 16.10 -6.25 -11.83
CA VAL A 367 17.37 -6.99 -11.89
C VAL A 367 18.04 -7.02 -10.51
N ALA A 368 18.09 -5.88 -9.81
CA ALA A 368 18.62 -5.81 -8.45
C ALA A 368 17.77 -6.63 -7.46
N MET A 369 16.45 -6.62 -7.60
CA MET A 369 15.54 -7.42 -6.77
C MET A 369 15.64 -8.91 -7.09
N ARG A 370 15.88 -9.27 -8.35
CA ARG A 370 16.16 -10.65 -8.78
C ARG A 370 17.48 -11.13 -8.21
N PHE A 371 18.51 -10.28 -8.21
CA PHE A 371 19.77 -10.54 -7.51
C PHE A 371 19.54 -10.75 -6.02
N ARG A 372 18.79 -9.85 -5.36
CA ARG A 372 18.40 -9.99 -3.94
C ARG A 372 17.64 -11.29 -3.64
N LYS A 373 16.62 -11.63 -4.44
CA LYS A 373 15.76 -12.80 -4.18
C LYS A 373 16.44 -14.13 -4.53
N ARG A 374 17.17 -14.20 -5.64
CA ARG A 374 17.75 -15.45 -6.16
C ARG A 374 19.22 -15.66 -5.80
N VAL A 375 20.02 -14.59 -5.79
CA VAL A 375 21.46 -14.68 -5.56
C VAL A 375 21.77 -14.54 -4.08
N GLU A 376 21.19 -13.56 -3.36
CA GLU A 376 21.46 -13.43 -1.91
C GLU A 376 20.88 -14.58 -1.07
N SER A 377 19.85 -15.28 -1.53
CA SER A 377 19.34 -16.48 -0.84
C SER A 377 20.32 -17.64 -0.90
N VAL A 378 21.09 -17.75 -1.99
CA VAL A 378 22.12 -18.78 -2.18
C VAL A 378 23.44 -18.37 -1.53
N VAL A 379 23.85 -17.11 -1.70
CA VAL A 379 25.16 -16.59 -1.28
C VAL A 379 25.14 -16.05 0.17
N GLY A 380 23.96 -15.73 0.70
CA GLY A 380 23.78 -15.06 1.98
C GLY A 380 24.12 -13.56 1.92
N HIS A 381 23.66 -12.79 2.91
CA HIS A 381 23.99 -11.38 3.01
C HIS A 381 25.45 -11.17 3.43
N SER A 382 26.20 -10.34 2.68
CA SER A 382 27.52 -9.88 3.13
C SER A 382 27.36 -8.83 4.23
N TYR A 383 27.35 -9.28 5.48
CA TYR A 383 27.15 -8.41 6.64
C TYR A 383 28.36 -7.50 6.99
N THR A 384 29.36 -7.43 6.12
CA THR A 384 30.64 -6.75 6.37
C THR A 384 30.54 -5.24 6.55
N LYS A 385 29.51 -4.57 6.00
CA LYS A 385 29.30 -3.12 6.11
C LYS A 385 28.31 -2.69 7.21
N ARG A 386 27.14 -3.34 7.34
CA ARG A 386 26.11 -2.93 8.32
C ARG A 386 26.41 -3.36 9.76
N LEU A 387 27.23 -4.39 9.97
CA LEU A 387 27.59 -4.79 11.33
C LEU A 387 28.73 -3.95 11.93
N ARG A 388 29.52 -3.20 11.16
CA ARG A 388 30.66 -2.44 11.73
C ARG A 388 30.28 -1.44 12.81
N HIS A 389 29.12 -0.77 12.71
CA HIS A 389 28.71 0.24 13.70
C HIS A 389 28.06 -0.36 14.95
N LYS A 390 27.36 -1.51 14.85
CA LYS A 390 26.82 -2.25 16.02
C LYS A 390 27.81 -3.24 16.65
N PHE A 391 28.83 -3.67 15.90
CA PHE A 391 29.90 -4.56 16.34
C PHE A 391 31.20 -3.79 16.66
N SER A 392 31.19 -2.47 16.49
CA SER A 392 32.11 -1.59 17.21
C SER A 392 31.86 -1.83 18.70
N ARG A 393 32.82 -2.44 19.37
CA ARG A 393 32.91 -2.56 20.83
C ARG A 393 33.15 -1.19 21.46
N GLY A 394 32.23 -0.25 21.23
CA GLY A 394 32.41 1.16 21.53
C GLY A 394 31.21 1.86 22.16
N SER A 395 30.00 1.28 22.14
CA SER A 395 28.80 1.99 22.60
C SER A 395 28.38 1.75 24.05
N LEU A 396 28.94 0.77 24.79
CA LEU A 396 28.57 0.54 26.20
C LEU A 396 29.73 0.24 27.17
N ALA A 397 30.93 -0.06 26.67
CA ALA A 397 32.12 -0.15 27.51
C ALA A 397 33.37 0.19 26.68
N LYS A 398 33.92 1.39 26.87
CA LYS A 398 35.21 1.81 26.29
C LYS A 398 36.31 0.87 26.79
N ARG A 399 36.70 -0.14 26.01
CA ARG A 399 37.98 -0.84 26.20
C ARG A 399 38.98 -0.33 25.16
N SER A 400 40.19 -0.01 25.62
CA SER A 400 41.26 0.57 24.80
C SER A 400 41.75 -0.39 23.71
N PHE A 401 42.10 0.20 22.56
CA PHE A 401 42.55 -0.36 21.28
C PHE A 401 43.81 -1.27 21.28
N ARG A 402 44.05 -2.11 22.29
CA ARG A 402 45.18 -3.05 22.22
C ARG A 402 44.71 -4.42 21.73
N TYR A 403 45.11 -4.72 20.49
CA TYR A 403 45.04 -5.99 19.76
C TYR A 403 43.74 -6.30 19.01
N LEU A 404 43.74 -5.89 17.73
CA LEU A 404 42.77 -6.28 16.72
C LEU A 404 43.45 -7.32 15.81
N VAL A 405 43.37 -8.60 16.16
CA VAL A 405 43.77 -9.68 15.23
C VAL A 405 42.65 -9.81 14.21
N LYS A 406 42.88 -9.33 12.98
CA LYS A 406 41.94 -9.54 11.87
C LYS A 406 41.84 -11.04 11.58
N PRO A 407 40.63 -11.63 11.42
CA PRO A 407 40.52 -12.98 10.90
C PRO A 407 41.08 -13.02 9.47
N LYS A 408 41.94 -14.01 9.19
CA LYS A 408 42.49 -14.25 7.84
C LYS A 408 41.35 -14.68 6.92
N VAL A 409 41.30 -14.08 5.73
CA VAL A 409 40.38 -14.46 4.65
C VAL A 409 40.83 -15.81 4.11
N TYR A 410 39.97 -16.84 4.18
CA TYR A 410 40.16 -18.06 3.40
C TYR A 410 39.50 -17.85 2.05
N THR A 411 40.29 -17.94 0.97
CA THR A 411 39.78 -18.09 -0.39
C THR A 411 39.42 -19.55 -0.59
N VAL A 412 38.15 -19.82 -0.90
CA VAL A 412 37.74 -21.14 -1.39
C VAL A 412 38.14 -21.21 -2.86
N SER A 413 38.97 -22.19 -3.20
CA SER A 413 39.31 -22.59 -4.57
C SER A 413 38.15 -23.28 -5.25
#